data_AF-A0A0C3H606-F1
#
_entry.id   AF-A0A0C3H606-F1
#
_cell.length_a   1.000
_cell.length_b   1.000
_cell.length_c   1.000
_cell.angle_alpha   90.00
_cell.angle_beta   90.00
_cell.angle_gamma   90.00
#
_symmetry.space_group_name_H-M   'P 1'
#
loop_
_entity.id
_entity.type
_entity.pdbx_description
1 polymer ?
#
loop_
_entity_poly.entity_id
_entity_poly.type
_entity_poly.pdbx_seq_one_letter_code
_entity_poly.pdbx_strand_id
1 'polypeptide(L)'
;MPDIKYVEATLALAKDESKTLGLTLGTKNVTAGEKIPKAEAQSAPELSFAGTTGTYLVIGLDIDAPFPSFDILGPILHWIQPGLKPEIAADGTTRLSAAGTPFVANYIGPAPPPPSSPHRYVFLLYEQPEGFDGAKFAPRGGKKLSNMHRMRFDLAAWEKKANLGPVIASNYFVSN
;
A
#
# COMPACT_ATOMS: atom_id res chain seq x y z
N MET A 1 17.56 11.55 -0.89
CA MET A 1 16.10 11.36 -0.72
C MET A 1 15.70 10.25 -1.66
N PRO A 2 14.83 9.32 -1.27
CA PRO A 2 14.33 8.29 -2.19
C PRO A 2 13.73 8.94 -3.45
N ASP A 3 13.90 8.32 -4.61
CA ASP A 3 13.35 8.85 -5.86
C ASP A 3 11.85 8.58 -5.93
N ILE A 4 11.05 9.63 -5.74
CA ILE A 4 9.58 9.54 -5.76
C ILE A 4 9.03 9.40 -7.18
N LYS A 5 9.80 9.74 -8.23
CA LYS A 5 9.31 9.70 -9.62
C LYS A 5 8.89 8.30 -10.04
N TYR A 6 9.59 7.29 -9.49
CA TYR A 6 9.22 5.90 -9.69
C TYR A 6 7.83 5.60 -9.11
N VAL A 7 7.55 6.05 -7.87
CA VAL A 7 6.23 5.88 -7.25
C VAL A 7 5.16 6.67 -8.02
N GLU A 8 5.46 7.89 -8.45
CA GLU A 8 4.52 8.68 -9.25
C GLU A 8 4.19 8.04 -10.60
N ALA A 9 5.16 7.40 -11.25
CA ALA A 9 4.92 6.66 -12.47
C ALA A 9 3.95 5.48 -12.25
N THR A 10 4.00 4.83 -11.08
CA THR A 10 3.06 3.74 -10.75
C THR A 10 1.62 4.23 -10.60
N LEU A 11 1.39 5.49 -10.21
CA LEU A 11 0.03 6.06 -10.14
C LEU A 11 -0.67 6.10 -11.50
N ALA A 12 0.08 6.10 -12.60
CA ALA A 12 -0.51 6.01 -13.93
C ALA A 12 -1.19 4.65 -14.18
N LEU A 13 -0.79 3.58 -13.47
CA LEU A 13 -1.43 2.27 -13.57
C LEU A 13 -2.88 2.32 -13.11
N ALA A 14 -3.20 3.13 -12.10
CA ALA A 14 -4.57 3.32 -11.62
C ALA A 14 -5.52 3.99 -12.65
N LYS A 15 -4.99 4.49 -13.77
CA LYS A 15 -5.80 5.03 -14.89
C LYS A 15 -6.22 3.95 -15.87
N ASP A 16 -5.55 2.80 -15.86
CA ASP A 16 -5.92 1.63 -16.65
C ASP A 16 -6.79 0.73 -15.78
N GLU A 17 -8.08 0.62 -16.11
CA GLU A 17 -9.05 -0.16 -15.32
C GLU A 17 -8.62 -1.62 -15.13
N SER A 18 -7.86 -2.20 -16.06
CA SER A 18 -7.34 -3.56 -15.94
C SER A 18 -6.19 -3.71 -14.92
N LYS A 19 -5.61 -2.59 -14.49
CA LYS A 19 -4.50 -2.48 -13.54
C LYS A 19 -4.87 -1.66 -12.30
N THR A 20 -6.15 -1.41 -12.09
CA THR A 20 -6.63 -0.75 -10.88
C THR A 20 -6.73 -1.76 -9.75
N LEU A 21 -6.07 -1.45 -8.63
CA LEU A 21 -6.26 -2.17 -7.38
C LEU A 21 -7.57 -1.69 -6.73
N GLY A 22 -8.54 -2.57 -6.52
CA GLY A 22 -9.74 -2.22 -5.77
C GLY A 22 -9.39 -1.94 -4.31
N LEU A 23 -9.86 -0.81 -3.79
CA LEU A 23 -9.69 -0.40 -2.40
C LEU A 23 -11.09 -0.13 -1.82
N THR A 24 -11.43 -0.81 -0.74
CA THR A 24 -12.70 -0.60 -0.03
C THR A 24 -12.43 -0.23 1.42
N LEU A 25 -12.90 0.96 1.83
CA LEU A 25 -12.82 1.47 3.19
C LEU A 25 -14.21 1.43 3.81
N GLY A 26 -14.44 0.47 4.73
CA GLY A 26 -15.79 0.21 5.27
C GLY A 26 -16.73 -0.27 4.16
N THR A 27 -17.74 0.53 3.83
CA THR A 27 -18.68 0.24 2.72
C THR A 27 -18.35 1.01 1.44
N LYS A 28 -17.29 1.82 1.44
CA LYS A 28 -16.97 2.75 0.35
C LYS A 28 -15.87 2.19 -0.54
N ASN A 29 -16.17 2.02 -1.82
CA ASN A 29 -15.17 1.75 -2.85
C ASN A 29 -14.48 3.05 -3.25
N VAL A 30 -13.16 3.05 -3.22
CA VAL A 30 -12.33 4.23 -3.47
C VAL A 30 -12.00 4.33 -4.95
N THR A 31 -12.32 5.47 -5.54
CA THR A 31 -11.81 5.83 -6.88
C THR A 31 -10.42 6.47 -6.76
N ALA A 32 -9.57 6.27 -7.75
CA ALA A 32 -8.22 6.83 -7.74
C ALA A 32 -8.22 8.36 -7.53
N GLY A 33 -7.49 8.82 -6.52
CA GLY A 33 -7.41 10.23 -6.13
C GLY A 33 -8.61 10.77 -5.35
N GLU A 34 -9.56 9.92 -4.98
CA GLU A 34 -10.70 10.32 -4.17
C GLU A 34 -10.26 10.86 -2.82
N LYS A 35 -10.91 11.93 -2.35
CA LYS A 35 -10.67 12.48 -1.02
C LYS A 35 -11.40 11.64 0.03
N ILE A 36 -10.64 11.05 0.95
CA ILE A 36 -11.15 10.25 2.05
C ILE A 36 -10.87 10.95 3.38
N PRO A 37 -11.88 11.17 4.24
CA PRO A 37 -11.67 11.68 5.58
C PRO A 37 -10.72 10.80 6.38
N LYS A 38 -9.77 11.41 7.10
CA LYS A 38 -8.79 10.68 7.91
C LYS A 38 -9.41 9.62 8.82
N ALA A 39 -10.55 9.93 9.44
CA ALA A 39 -11.27 9.03 10.34
C ALA A 39 -11.77 7.75 9.66
N GLU A 40 -12.09 7.81 8.36
CA GLU A 40 -12.59 6.67 7.57
C GLU A 40 -11.45 5.75 7.09
N ALA A 41 -10.21 6.26 7.08
CA ALA A 41 -9.03 5.54 6.60
C ALA A 41 -8.10 5.03 7.72
N GLN A 42 -8.59 4.92 8.96
CA GLN A 42 -7.76 4.46 10.09
C GLN A 42 -7.53 2.94 10.11
N SER A 43 -8.37 2.17 9.43
CA SER A 43 -8.18 0.74 9.18
C SER A 43 -7.64 0.51 7.76
N ALA A 44 -6.94 -0.60 7.57
CA ALA A 44 -6.48 -1.00 6.24
C ALA A 44 -7.68 -1.19 5.30
N PRO A 45 -7.58 -0.79 4.02
CA PRO A 45 -8.62 -1.08 3.05
C PRO A 45 -8.70 -2.59 2.78
N GLU A 46 -9.91 -3.08 2.53
CA GLU A 46 -10.07 -4.35 1.82
C GLU A 46 -9.55 -4.18 0.39
N LEU A 47 -8.84 -5.18 -0.09
CA LEU A 47 -8.24 -5.17 -1.42
C LEU A 47 -9.01 -6.10 -2.34
N SER A 48 -9.19 -5.70 -3.59
CA SER A 48 -9.70 -6.57 -4.64
C SER A 48 -8.89 -6.42 -5.92
N PHE A 49 -8.74 -7.51 -6.66
CA PHE A 49 -7.95 -7.54 -7.89
C PHE A 49 -8.47 -8.65 -8.79
N ALA A 50 -8.54 -8.40 -10.10
CA ALA A 50 -9.11 -9.34 -11.06
C ALA A 50 -8.31 -10.66 -11.22
N GLY A 51 -7.08 -10.72 -10.69
CA GLY A 51 -6.26 -11.94 -10.67
C GLY A 51 -6.88 -13.02 -9.79
N THR A 52 -7.14 -14.20 -10.36
CA THR A 52 -7.83 -15.32 -9.68
C THR A 52 -6.89 -16.40 -9.13
N THR A 53 -5.60 -16.31 -9.43
CA THR A 53 -4.57 -17.25 -8.97
C THR A 53 -3.35 -16.51 -8.44
N GLY A 54 -2.48 -17.19 -7.71
CA GLY A 54 -1.22 -16.63 -7.24
C GLY A 54 -1.24 -16.21 -5.77
N THR A 55 -0.12 -15.62 -5.33
CA THR A 55 0.01 -15.00 -4.01
C THR A 55 0.60 -13.62 -4.23
N TYR A 56 0.02 -12.63 -3.60
CA TYR A 56 0.33 -11.23 -3.83
C TYR A 56 0.90 -10.58 -2.57
N LEU A 57 1.54 -9.44 -2.78
CA LEU A 57 2.05 -8.57 -1.75
C LEU A 57 1.61 -7.13 -2.05
N VAL A 58 1.13 -6.41 -1.04
CA VAL A 58 0.80 -4.99 -1.15
C VAL A 58 1.80 -4.15 -0.37
N ILE A 59 2.14 -2.98 -0.92
CA ILE A 59 2.90 -1.91 -0.24
C ILE A 59 2.05 -0.65 -0.24
N GLY A 60 1.87 -0.05 0.93
CA GLY A 60 1.20 1.24 1.12
C GLY A 60 2.18 2.34 1.49
N LEU A 61 2.12 3.49 0.82
CA LEU A 61 3.03 4.63 1.01
C LEU A 61 2.27 5.96 1.14
N ASP A 62 2.79 6.89 1.94
CA ASP A 62 2.47 8.33 1.85
C ASP A 62 3.67 9.03 1.22
N ILE A 63 3.49 9.60 0.03
CA ILE A 63 4.57 10.23 -0.74
C ILE A 63 4.72 11.72 -0.50
N ASP A 64 3.87 12.32 0.34
CA ASP A 64 3.77 13.78 0.50
C ASP A 64 4.14 14.24 1.92
N ALA A 65 4.79 13.40 2.74
CA ALA A 65 5.07 13.71 4.13
C ALA A 65 6.35 14.56 4.34
N PRO A 66 6.38 15.54 5.24
CA PRO A 66 5.30 15.96 6.13
C PRO A 66 4.26 16.88 5.45
N PHE A 67 4.62 17.51 4.34
CA PHE A 67 3.73 18.36 3.55
C PHE A 67 4.01 18.14 2.05
N PRO A 68 2.99 18.19 1.17
CA PRO A 68 3.21 18.02 -0.27
C PRO A 68 4.16 19.05 -0.89
N SER A 69 4.26 20.25 -0.30
CA SER A 69 5.17 21.31 -0.73
C SER A 69 6.59 21.19 -0.16
N PHE A 70 6.79 20.30 0.83
CA PHE A 70 8.06 20.07 1.50
C PHE A 70 8.07 18.67 2.13
N ASP A 71 8.33 17.67 1.29
CA ASP A 71 8.12 16.23 1.52
C ASP A 71 9.35 15.50 2.08
N ILE A 72 10.23 16.21 2.80
CA ILE A 72 11.56 15.72 3.23
C ILE A 72 11.58 14.47 4.13
N LEU A 73 10.42 14.04 4.65
CA LEU A 73 10.29 12.81 5.43
C LEU A 73 9.75 11.65 4.59
N GLY A 74 9.12 11.95 3.45
CA GLY A 74 8.54 10.98 2.53
C GLY A 74 9.57 10.22 1.68
N PRO A 75 9.15 9.11 1.06
CA PRO A 75 7.91 8.39 1.32
C PRO A 75 7.85 7.79 2.73
N ILE A 76 6.68 7.81 3.37
CA ILE A 76 6.43 7.11 4.63
C ILE A 76 5.83 5.75 4.31
N LEU A 77 6.38 4.69 4.90
CA LEU A 77 5.80 3.36 4.80
C LEU A 77 4.56 3.20 5.68
N HIS A 78 3.40 3.05 5.05
CA HIS A 78 2.13 2.81 5.74
C HIS A 78 1.85 1.33 5.94
N TRP A 79 2.18 0.47 4.97
CA TRP A 79 1.79 -0.93 5.02
C TRP A 79 2.68 -1.84 4.15
N ILE A 80 2.98 -3.04 4.63
CA ILE A 80 3.45 -4.16 3.79
C ILE A 80 2.76 -5.43 4.27
N GLN A 81 1.91 -6.00 3.41
CA GLN A 81 1.22 -7.25 3.68
C GLN A 81 1.53 -8.27 2.58
N PRO A 82 2.32 -9.31 2.89
CA PRO A 82 2.48 -10.48 2.04
C PRO A 82 1.33 -11.47 2.22
N GLY A 83 1.34 -12.53 1.41
CA GLY A 83 0.47 -13.69 1.56
C GLY A 83 -0.97 -13.45 1.13
N LEU A 84 -1.22 -12.39 0.37
CA LEU A 84 -2.54 -12.06 -0.13
C LEU A 84 -2.95 -13.07 -1.19
N LYS A 85 -4.02 -13.82 -0.96
CA LYS A 85 -4.56 -14.80 -1.91
C LYS A 85 -5.94 -14.36 -2.38
N PRO A 86 -6.28 -14.64 -3.65
CA PRO A 86 -7.59 -14.32 -4.19
C PRO A 86 -8.67 -15.22 -3.59
N GLU A 87 -9.76 -14.60 -3.15
CA GLU A 87 -10.96 -15.23 -2.64
C GLU A 87 -12.16 -14.63 -3.39
N ILE A 88 -12.95 -15.47 -4.06
CA ILE A 88 -14.13 -15.03 -4.79
C ILE A 88 -15.27 -14.82 -3.78
N ALA A 89 -15.71 -13.57 -3.64
CA ALA A 89 -16.83 -13.20 -2.81
C ALA A 89 -18.18 -13.52 -3.48
N ALA A 90 -19.25 -13.54 -2.70
CA ALA A 90 -20.60 -13.86 -3.18
C ALA A 90 -21.13 -12.87 -4.23
N ASP A 91 -20.63 -11.63 -4.23
CA ASP A 91 -20.94 -10.59 -5.22
C ASP A 91 -20.14 -10.76 -6.53
N GLY A 92 -19.32 -11.82 -6.65
CA GLY A 92 -18.47 -12.10 -7.80
C GLY A 92 -17.15 -11.34 -7.81
N THR A 93 -16.89 -10.47 -6.83
CA THR A 93 -15.60 -9.76 -6.72
C THR A 93 -14.52 -10.69 -6.20
N THR A 94 -13.31 -10.57 -6.74
CA THR A 94 -12.14 -11.29 -6.23
C THR A 94 -11.41 -10.43 -5.21
N ARG A 95 -11.62 -10.75 -3.92
CA ARG A 95 -10.97 -10.07 -2.79
C ARG A 95 -9.63 -10.70 -2.50
N LEU A 96 -8.71 -9.92 -1.96
CA LEU A 96 -7.40 -10.40 -1.55
C LEU A 96 -7.35 -10.53 -0.03
N SER A 97 -7.11 -11.74 0.44
CA SER A 97 -7.09 -12.09 1.87
C SER A 97 -5.70 -12.58 2.27
N ALA A 98 -5.18 -12.07 3.38
CA ALA A 98 -3.89 -12.52 3.90
C ALA A 98 -3.93 -13.90 4.58
N ALA A 99 -5.13 -14.45 4.82
CA ALA A 99 -5.36 -15.76 5.46
C ALA A 99 -4.52 -15.99 6.74
N GLY A 100 -4.34 -14.95 7.58
CA GLY A 100 -3.53 -15.00 8.80
C GLY A 100 -2.02 -14.81 8.62
N THR A 101 -1.55 -14.55 7.40
CA THR A 101 -0.14 -14.23 7.13
C THR A 101 0.27 -12.95 7.88
N PRO A 102 1.34 -12.99 8.70
CA PRO A 102 1.80 -11.80 9.41
C PRO A 102 2.23 -10.68 8.45
N PHE A 103 1.98 -9.42 8.86
CA PHE A 103 2.48 -8.26 8.14
C PHE A 103 4.02 -8.19 8.22
N VAL A 104 4.64 -7.57 7.21
CA VAL A 104 6.03 -7.08 7.31
C VAL A 104 6.04 -5.71 7.98
N ALA A 105 5.10 -4.85 7.61
CA ALA A 105 4.83 -3.58 8.26
C ALA A 105 3.33 -3.44 8.48
N ASN A 106 2.88 -3.35 9.74
CA ASN A 106 1.46 -3.17 10.03
C ASN A 106 0.94 -1.90 9.38
N TYR A 107 -0.33 -1.93 8.96
CA TYR A 107 -1.02 -0.72 8.50
C TYR A 107 -1.02 0.35 9.60
N ILE A 108 -0.81 1.59 9.18
CA ILE A 108 -1.12 2.79 9.95
C ILE A 108 -1.94 3.71 9.04
N GLY A 109 -2.97 4.34 9.59
CA GLY A 109 -3.82 5.25 8.83
C GLY A 109 -3.15 6.60 8.52
N PRO A 110 -3.79 7.44 7.70
CA PRO A 110 -3.38 8.81 7.47
C PRO A 110 -3.23 9.59 8.79
N ALA A 111 -2.16 10.36 8.90
CA ALA A 111 -1.94 11.28 10.02
C ALA A 111 -1.14 12.54 9.59
N PRO A 112 -1.51 13.20 8.48
CA PRO A 112 -0.79 14.40 8.06
C PRO A 112 -0.96 15.51 9.11
N PRO A 113 0.10 16.31 9.34
CA PRO A 113 0.10 17.33 10.38
C PRO A 113 -0.83 18.49 10.03
N PRO A 114 -1.70 18.96 10.94
CA PRO A 114 -2.44 20.20 10.73
C PRO A 114 -1.51 21.43 10.81
N PRO A 115 -1.64 22.44 9.93
CA PRO A 115 -2.43 22.48 8.70
C PRO A 115 -1.65 21.94 7.50
N SER A 116 -2.02 20.77 6.95
CA SER A 116 -1.48 20.23 5.70
C SER A 116 -2.57 20.13 4.64
N SER A 117 -2.18 20.27 3.38
CA SER A 117 -3.02 19.87 2.23
C SER A 117 -3.16 18.34 2.20
N PRO A 118 -4.13 17.76 1.46
CA PRO A 118 -4.24 16.31 1.34
C PRO A 118 -2.95 15.64 0.84
N HIS A 119 -2.53 14.57 1.51
CA HIS A 119 -1.43 13.70 1.09
C HIS A 119 -1.96 12.54 0.24
N ARG A 120 -1.15 12.05 -0.70
CA ARG A 120 -1.42 10.87 -1.54
C ARG A 120 -1.00 9.59 -0.81
N TYR A 121 -1.98 8.75 -0.50
CA TYR A 121 -1.79 7.41 0.08
C TYR A 121 -1.89 6.36 -1.03
N VAL A 122 -0.74 5.86 -1.46
CA VAL A 122 -0.56 4.99 -2.63
C VAL A 122 -0.47 3.53 -2.21
N PHE A 123 -1.21 2.66 -2.89
CA PHE A 123 -1.20 1.21 -2.68
C PHE A 123 -0.75 0.52 -3.95
N LEU A 124 0.30 -0.29 -3.84
CA LEU A 124 0.97 -0.97 -4.94
C LEU A 124 0.87 -2.48 -4.73
N LEU A 125 0.33 -3.19 -5.72
CA LEU A 125 0.22 -4.64 -5.72
C LEU A 125 1.34 -5.26 -6.55
N TYR A 126 1.91 -6.34 -6.03
CA TYR A 126 2.94 -7.15 -6.66
C TYR A 126 2.54 -8.62 -6.63
N GLU A 127 2.97 -9.39 -7.64
CA GLU A 127 3.13 -10.83 -7.47
C GLU A 127 4.18 -11.08 -6.38
N GLN A 128 3.84 -11.93 -5.41
CA GLN A 128 4.76 -12.30 -4.35
C GLN A 128 5.80 -13.29 -4.90
N PRO A 129 7.10 -13.05 -4.71
CA PRO A 129 8.13 -13.99 -5.13
C PRO A 129 7.96 -15.36 -4.47
N GLU A 130 8.27 -16.41 -5.22
CA GLU A 130 8.30 -17.77 -4.67
C GLU A 130 9.29 -17.86 -3.51
N GLY A 131 8.87 -18.51 -2.42
CA GLY A 131 9.70 -18.64 -1.21
C GLY A 131 9.91 -17.33 -0.43
N PHE A 132 9.13 -16.27 -0.70
CA PHE A 132 9.19 -15.03 0.09
C PHE A 132 8.96 -15.30 1.58
N ASP A 133 9.94 -14.92 2.40
CA ASP A 133 9.89 -15.05 3.85
C ASP A 133 9.77 -13.67 4.50
N GLY A 134 8.52 -13.30 4.82
CA GLY A 134 8.20 -12.03 5.46
C GLY A 134 8.89 -11.83 6.81
N ALA A 135 9.23 -12.91 7.54
CA ALA A 135 9.86 -12.80 8.85
C ALA A 135 11.28 -12.21 8.79
N LYS A 136 11.95 -12.28 7.63
CA LYS A 136 13.26 -11.63 7.39
C LYS A 136 13.17 -10.11 7.32
N PHE A 137 11.99 -9.58 7.03
CA PHE A 137 11.75 -8.14 6.85
C PHE A 137 10.93 -7.55 8.00
N ALA A 138 10.18 -8.37 8.73
CA ALA A 138 9.34 -7.95 9.83
C ALA A 138 10.12 -7.71 11.14
N PRO A 139 9.64 -6.82 12.02
CA PRO A 139 10.12 -6.76 13.40
C PRO A 139 9.95 -8.10 14.13
N ARG A 140 10.92 -8.46 14.97
CA ARG A 140 10.89 -9.74 15.71
C ARG A 140 9.69 -9.82 16.67
N GLY A 141 9.11 -11.01 16.78
CA GLY A 141 8.04 -11.31 17.74
C GLY A 141 6.70 -10.64 17.43
N GLY A 142 6.40 -10.37 16.15
CA GLY A 142 5.11 -9.81 15.72
C GLY A 142 4.89 -8.35 16.15
N LYS A 143 5.96 -7.63 16.50
CA LYS A 143 5.87 -6.22 16.89
C LYS A 143 5.49 -5.35 15.70
N LYS A 144 4.78 -4.26 15.98
CA LYS A 144 4.51 -3.20 14.99
C LYS A 144 5.81 -2.52 14.54
N LEU A 145 5.87 -2.12 13.28
CA LEU A 145 7.02 -1.40 12.73
C LEU A 145 7.04 0.03 13.28
N SER A 146 8.17 0.46 13.84
CA SER A 146 8.30 1.80 14.44
C SER A 146 8.35 2.91 13.40
N ASN A 147 7.91 4.12 13.78
CA ASN A 147 7.84 5.28 12.88
C ASN A 147 9.19 5.63 12.25
N MET A 148 10.31 5.47 12.99
CA MET A 148 11.65 5.72 12.47
C MET A 148 12.00 4.86 11.25
N HIS A 149 11.53 3.61 11.21
CA HIS A 149 11.76 2.70 10.07
C HIS A 149 10.78 2.90 8.92
N ARG A 150 9.78 3.78 9.09
CA ARG A 150 8.80 4.11 8.06
C ARG A 150 9.21 5.32 7.23
N MET A 151 9.95 6.27 7.82
CA MET A 151 10.36 7.50 7.15
C MET A 151 11.40 7.24 6.06
N ARG A 152 11.34 8.04 4.99
CA ARG A 152 12.24 7.99 3.83
C ARG A 152 12.38 6.58 3.28
N PHE A 153 11.27 5.86 3.21
CA PHE A 153 11.22 4.51 2.70
C PHE A 153 11.64 4.50 1.23
N ASP A 154 12.70 3.74 0.93
CA ASP A 154 13.23 3.58 -0.42
C ASP A 154 12.57 2.37 -1.07
N LEU A 155 11.51 2.62 -1.85
CA LEU A 155 10.74 1.58 -2.52
C LEU A 155 11.61 0.74 -3.46
N ALA A 156 12.41 1.38 -4.31
CA ALA A 156 13.23 0.68 -5.31
C ALA A 156 14.30 -0.20 -4.65
N ALA A 157 14.94 0.30 -3.59
CA ALA A 157 15.88 -0.52 -2.82
C ALA A 157 15.17 -1.69 -2.11
N TRP A 158 13.96 -1.47 -1.59
CA TRP A 158 13.19 -2.53 -0.94
C TRP A 158 12.70 -3.59 -1.91
N GLU A 159 12.14 -3.21 -3.06
CA GLU A 159 11.75 -4.11 -4.16
C GLU A 159 12.92 -5.00 -4.57
N LYS A 160 14.10 -4.40 -4.82
CA LYS A 160 15.31 -5.16 -5.15
C LYS A 160 15.70 -6.13 -4.04
N LYS A 161 15.64 -5.70 -2.78
CA LYS A 161 15.99 -6.54 -1.62
C LYS A 161 15.00 -7.69 -1.42
N ALA A 162 13.72 -7.45 -1.70
CA ALA A 162 12.64 -8.43 -1.60
C ALA A 162 12.49 -9.29 -2.87
N ASN A 163 13.29 -9.02 -3.92
CA ASN A 163 13.20 -9.66 -5.23
C ASN A 163 11.82 -9.51 -5.88
N LEU A 164 11.20 -8.33 -5.72
CA LEU A 164 9.92 -8.04 -6.35
C LEU A 164 10.08 -7.80 -7.85
N GLY A 165 9.08 -8.25 -8.61
CA GLY A 165 8.88 -7.86 -9.99
C GLY A 165 8.23 -6.47 -10.12
N PRO A 166 7.72 -6.10 -11.31
CA PRO A 166 7.03 -4.84 -11.50
C PRO A 166 5.70 -4.79 -10.73
N VAL A 167 5.24 -3.58 -10.42
CA VAL A 167 3.87 -3.35 -9.92
C VAL A 167 2.86 -3.84 -10.96
N ILE A 168 1.91 -4.67 -10.54
CA ILE A 168 0.89 -5.24 -11.43
C ILE A 168 -0.44 -4.46 -11.36
N ALA A 169 -0.71 -3.82 -10.23
CA ALA A 169 -1.88 -2.97 -10.04
C ALA A 169 -1.60 -1.89 -8.99
N SER A 170 -2.30 -0.77 -9.10
CA SER A 170 -2.22 0.30 -8.10
C SER A 170 -3.54 1.02 -7.93
N ASN A 171 -3.69 1.69 -6.80
CA ASN A 171 -4.73 2.69 -6.57
C ASN A 171 -4.27 3.61 -5.43
N TYR A 172 -4.92 4.75 -5.28
CA TYR A 172 -4.58 5.71 -4.24
C TYR A 172 -5.78 6.57 -3.86
N PHE A 173 -5.75 7.11 -2.65
CA PHE A 173 -6.65 8.18 -2.23
C PHE A 173 -5.86 9.36 -1.69
N VAL A 174 -6.55 10.48 -1.44
CA VAL A 174 -5.98 11.64 -0.76
C VAL A 174 -6.66 11.90 0.59
N SER A 175 -5.89 12.29 1.61
CA SER A 175 -6.46 12.54 2.95
C SER A 175 -5.70 13.64 3.70
N ASN A 176 -6.41 14.43 4.51
CA ASN A 176 -5.85 15.34 5.53
C ASN A 176 -6.65 15.36 6.84
#